data_AF-A0A4S3JNG0-F1
#
_entry.id   AF-A0A4S3JNG0-F1
#
_cell.length_a   1.000
_cell.length_b   1.000
_cell.length_c   1.000
_cell.angle_alpha   90.00
_cell.angle_beta   90.00
_cell.angle_gamma   90.00
#
_symmetry.space_group_name_H-M   'P 1'
#
loop_
_entity.id
_entity.type
_entity.pdbx_description
1 polymer ?
#
loop_
_entity_poly.entity_id
_entity_poly.type
_entity_poly.pdbx_seq_one_letter_code
_entity_poly.pdbx_strand_id
1 'polypeptide(L)'
;MVRLRRELLDSLDRLRGNIDHVDEPHTAAYLSTWEFLQAAVKQWPFGGPNGGILAFPINISKAYIELLKEGEWMARILFLHHGVSMHLISDKWFVRDWGRRQVAAILQSLEEAPPEWTDTLAWSRQAVGLDRTSSN
;
A
#
# COMPACT_ATOMS: atom_id res chain seq x y z
N MET A 1 13.60 6.69 -6.29
CA MET A 1 12.70 5.60 -6.73
C MET A 1 13.27 4.19 -6.52
N VAL A 2 14.50 3.85 -6.95
CA VAL A 2 15.07 2.49 -6.73
C VAL A 2 15.14 2.09 -5.25
N ARG A 3 15.58 3.01 -4.37
CA ARG A 3 15.58 2.80 -2.91
C ARG A 3 14.17 2.53 -2.38
N LEU A 4 13.21 3.39 -2.74
CA LEU A 4 11.81 3.25 -2.33
C LEU A 4 11.19 1.92 -2.78
N ARG A 5 11.50 1.45 -4.00
CA ARG A 5 11.02 0.14 -4.48
C ARG A 5 11.52 -0.99 -3.60
N ARG A 6 12.80 -0.96 -3.20
CA ARG A 6 13.38 -1.96 -2.30
C ARG A 6 12.67 -1.93 -0.95
N GLU A 7 12.57 -0.76 -0.33
CA GLU A 7 11.90 -0.60 0.97
C GLU A 7 10.44 -1.08 0.93
N LEU A 8 9.74 -0.81 -0.18
CA LEU A 8 8.37 -1.28 -0.39
C LEU A 8 8.27 -2.80 -0.52
N LEU A 9 9.20 -3.45 -1.24
CA LEU A 9 9.27 -4.90 -1.31
C LEU A 9 9.57 -5.51 0.08
N ASP A 10 10.54 -4.95 0.80
CA ASP A 10 10.88 -5.40 2.15
C ASP A 10 9.67 -5.25 3.11
N SER A 11 8.90 -4.17 2.96
CA SER A 11 7.68 -3.94 3.74
C SER A 11 6.55 -4.92 3.38
N LEU A 12 6.37 -5.22 2.10
CA LEU A 12 5.43 -6.24 1.64
C LEU A 12 5.82 -7.63 2.15
N ASP A 13 7.10 -7.98 2.18
CA ASP A 13 7.55 -9.27 2.68
C ASP A 13 7.30 -9.41 4.20
N ARG A 14 7.46 -8.34 4.98
CA ARG A 14 7.01 -8.33 6.40
C ARG A 14 5.50 -8.49 6.53
N LEU A 15 4.74 -7.79 5.69
CA LEU A 15 3.28 -7.87 5.68
C LEU A 15 2.78 -9.28 5.35
N ARG A 16 3.50 -10.02 4.48
CA ARG A 16 3.21 -11.42 4.17
C ARG A 16 3.21 -12.29 5.42
N GLY A 17 4.23 -12.12 6.27
CA GLY A 17 4.34 -12.83 7.54
C GLY A 17 3.13 -12.58 8.45
N ASN A 18 2.63 -11.34 8.50
CA ASN A 18 1.44 -11.02 9.28
C ASN A 18 0.16 -11.63 8.68
N ILE A 19 0.04 -11.70 7.35
CA ILE A 19 -1.09 -12.37 6.67
C ILE A 19 -1.10 -13.86 6.97
N ASP A 20 0.06 -14.51 7.07
CA ASP A 20 0.16 -15.95 7.37
C ASP A 20 -0.35 -16.32 8.77
N HIS A 21 -0.58 -15.33 9.64
CA HIS A 21 -1.10 -15.51 11.00
C HIS A 21 -2.59 -15.16 11.10
N VAL A 22 -3.23 -14.80 9.99
CA VAL A 22 -4.66 -14.53 9.92
C VAL A 22 -5.38 -15.84 9.62
N ASP A 23 -6.44 -16.12 10.38
CA ASP A 23 -7.32 -17.26 10.14
C ASP A 23 -8.31 -17.01 9.00
N GLU A 24 -8.80 -18.10 8.40
CA GLU A 24 -9.93 -18.01 7.46
C GLU A 24 -11.15 -17.36 8.12
N PRO A 25 -11.97 -16.59 7.36
CA PRO A 25 -11.99 -16.51 5.89
C PRO A 25 -11.22 -15.32 5.28
N HIS A 26 -10.59 -14.46 6.08
CA HIS A 26 -10.02 -13.20 5.60
C HIS A 26 -8.69 -13.36 4.83
N THR A 27 -7.94 -14.43 5.13
CA THR A 27 -6.59 -14.68 4.61
C THR A 27 -6.52 -14.68 3.08
N ALA A 28 -7.50 -15.30 2.40
CA ALA A 28 -7.51 -15.35 0.94
C ALA A 28 -7.66 -13.97 0.28
N ALA A 29 -8.46 -13.09 0.88
CA ALA A 29 -8.66 -11.72 0.39
C ALA A 29 -7.40 -10.86 0.55
N TYR A 30 -6.69 -11.02 1.68
CA TYR A 30 -5.41 -10.34 1.90
C TYR A 30 -4.30 -10.88 1.00
N LEU A 31 -4.21 -12.21 0.86
CA LEU A 31 -3.17 -12.85 0.05
C LEU A 31 -3.27 -12.45 -1.43
N SER A 32 -4.45 -12.55 -2.03
CA SER A 32 -4.65 -12.15 -3.44
C SER A 32 -4.31 -10.66 -3.67
N THR A 33 -4.66 -9.78 -2.73
CA THR A 33 -4.32 -8.36 -2.80
C THR A 33 -2.81 -8.11 -2.66
N TRP A 34 -2.18 -8.82 -1.73
CA TRP A 34 -0.72 -8.76 -1.52
C TRP A 34 0.04 -9.26 -2.75
N GLU A 35 -0.37 -10.37 -3.37
CA GLU A 35 0.24 -10.93 -4.57
C GLU A 35 0.21 -9.93 -5.72
N PHE A 36 -0.93 -9.26 -5.92
CA PHE A 36 -1.07 -8.20 -6.91
C PHE A 36 -0.09 -7.05 -6.65
N LEU A 37 -0.03 -6.54 -5.42
CA LEU A 37 0.88 -5.44 -5.06
C LEU A 37 2.34 -5.84 -5.26
N GLN A 38 2.73 -7.04 -4.80
CA GLN A 38 4.10 -7.52 -4.92
C GLN A 38 4.51 -7.67 -6.39
N ALA A 39 3.63 -8.22 -7.24
CA ALA A 39 3.86 -8.33 -8.68
C ALA A 39 4.01 -6.96 -9.35
N ALA A 40 3.10 -6.03 -9.06
CA ALA A 40 3.13 -4.67 -9.63
C ALA A 40 4.41 -3.91 -9.26
N VAL A 41 4.86 -4.01 -8.01
CA VAL A 41 6.10 -3.38 -7.54
C VAL A 41 7.34 -4.06 -8.14
N LYS A 42 7.34 -5.39 -8.28
CA LYS A 42 8.43 -6.14 -8.92
C LYS A 42 8.62 -5.73 -10.39
N GLN A 43 7.55 -5.41 -11.10
CA GLN A 43 7.58 -5.05 -12.52
C GLN A 43 8.04 -3.60 -12.80
N TRP A 44 7.96 -2.69 -11.82
CA TRP A 44 8.50 -1.33 -11.95
C TRP A 44 9.97 -1.31 -12.44
N PRO A 45 10.38 -0.40 -13.34
CA PRO A 45 9.63 0.75 -13.88
C PRO A 45 8.75 0.43 -15.09
N PHE A 46 8.88 -0.79 -15.62
CA PHE A 46 8.10 -1.21 -16.76
C PHE A 46 6.65 -1.40 -16.32
N GLY A 47 5.71 -0.76 -17.02
CA GLY A 47 4.30 -0.99 -16.77
C GLY A 47 4.04 -2.49 -16.93
N GLY A 48 3.58 -3.13 -15.87
CA GLY A 48 3.22 -4.54 -15.92
C GLY A 48 2.18 -4.82 -17.01
N PRO A 49 2.07 -6.08 -17.48
CA PRO A 49 0.88 -6.50 -18.21
C PRO A 49 -0.37 -6.07 -17.42
N ASN A 50 -1.43 -5.63 -18.12
CA ASN A 50 -2.70 -5.24 -17.50
C ASN A 50 -2.69 -3.93 -16.67
N GLY A 51 -1.75 -3.01 -16.90
CA GLY A 51 -1.82 -1.64 -16.34
C GLY A 51 -1.07 -1.42 -15.02
N GLY A 52 -0.37 -2.45 -14.52
CA GLY A 52 0.45 -2.36 -13.31
C GLY A 52 -0.35 -1.89 -12.09
N ILE A 53 0.28 -1.08 -11.23
CA ILE A 53 -0.36 -0.61 -9.98
C ILE A 53 -1.67 0.16 -10.21
N LEU A 54 -1.84 0.82 -11.37
CA LEU A 54 -3.06 1.57 -11.69
C LEU A 54 -4.29 0.67 -11.83
N ALA A 55 -4.08 -0.60 -12.13
CA ALA A 55 -5.16 -1.57 -12.27
C ALA A 55 -5.62 -2.15 -10.92
N PHE A 56 -5.04 -1.72 -9.79
CA PHE A 56 -5.44 -2.20 -8.46
C PHE A 56 -6.95 -2.18 -8.22
N PRO A 57 -7.70 -1.08 -8.50
CA PRO A 57 -9.13 -1.03 -8.17
C PRO A 57 -9.99 -2.08 -8.89
N ILE A 58 -9.55 -2.58 -10.05
CA ILE A 58 -10.28 -3.60 -10.82
C ILE A 58 -9.78 -5.02 -10.55
N ASN A 59 -8.65 -5.18 -9.84
CA ASN A 59 -8.05 -6.49 -9.55
C ASN A 59 -8.23 -6.94 -8.08
N ILE A 60 -8.68 -6.06 -7.19
CA ILE A 60 -8.99 -6.44 -5.81
C ILE A 60 -10.34 -7.16 -5.70
N SER A 61 -10.42 -8.13 -4.79
CA SER A 61 -11.64 -8.90 -4.56
C SER A 61 -12.72 -8.09 -3.83
N LYS A 62 -13.99 -8.46 -4.01
CA LYS A 62 -15.11 -7.88 -3.24
C LYS A 62 -14.92 -8.08 -1.73
N ALA A 63 -14.42 -9.24 -1.31
CA ALA A 63 -14.15 -9.53 0.09
C ALA A 63 -13.13 -8.55 0.68
N TYR A 64 -12.05 -8.23 -0.06
CA TYR A 64 -11.09 -7.23 0.38
C TYR A 64 -11.70 -5.82 0.50
N ILE A 65 -12.62 -5.46 -0.41
CA ILE A 65 -13.33 -4.19 -0.34
C ILE A 65 -14.21 -4.10 0.92
N GLU A 66 -14.90 -5.20 1.29
CA GLU A 66 -15.67 -5.22 2.54
C GLU A 66 -14.78 -5.09 3.77
N LEU A 67 -13.64 -5.79 3.83
CA LEU A 67 -12.67 -5.65 4.92
C LEU A 67 -12.13 -4.21 5.04
N LEU A 68 -11.93 -3.52 3.91
CA LEU A 68 -11.57 -2.09 3.91
C LEU A 68 -12.67 -1.21 4.50
N LYS A 69 -13.94 -1.48 4.19
CA LYS A 69 -15.10 -0.73 4.70
C LYS A 69 -15.32 -0.97 6.19
N GLU A 70 -15.14 -2.21 6.63
CA GLU A 70 -15.20 -2.62 8.04
C GLU A 70 -14.06 -2.01 8.86
N GLY A 71 -13.00 -1.56 8.19
CA GLY A 71 -11.90 -0.86 8.82
C GLY A 71 -10.79 -1.78 9.34
N GLU A 72 -10.74 -3.02 8.82
CA GLU A 72 -9.72 -3.99 9.18
C GLU A 72 -8.31 -3.44 8.95
N TRP A 73 -7.46 -3.53 9.97
CA TRP A 73 -6.13 -2.95 9.95
C TRP A 73 -5.26 -3.52 8.83
N MET A 74 -5.29 -4.84 8.64
CA MET A 74 -4.55 -5.49 7.54
C MET A 74 -4.97 -4.94 6.18
N ALA A 75 -6.26 -4.72 5.97
CA ALA A 75 -6.79 -4.17 4.73
C ALA A 75 -6.30 -2.72 4.53
N ARG A 76 -6.42 -1.88 5.56
CA ARG A 76 -5.94 -0.49 5.53
C ARG A 76 -4.44 -0.40 5.25
N ILE A 77 -3.64 -1.31 5.82
CA ILE A 77 -2.20 -1.38 5.60
C ILE A 77 -1.87 -1.83 4.17
N LEU A 78 -2.57 -2.81 3.59
CA LEU A 78 -2.43 -3.16 2.17
C LEU A 78 -2.78 -1.97 1.26
N PHE A 79 -3.84 -1.23 1.59
CA PHE A 79 -4.26 -0.04 0.83
C PHE A 79 -3.26 1.13 0.97
N LEU A 80 -2.59 1.23 2.11
CA LEU A 80 -1.49 2.15 2.33
C LEU A 80 -0.28 1.81 1.43
N HIS A 81 0.06 0.52 1.31
CA HIS A 81 1.10 0.04 0.38
C HIS A 81 0.74 0.32 -1.07
N HIS A 82 -0.55 0.24 -1.45
CA HIS A 82 -1.01 0.71 -2.77
C HIS A 82 -0.69 2.20 -2.98
N GLY A 83 -0.97 3.07 -2.00
CA GLY A 83 -0.63 4.50 -2.09
C GLY A 83 0.86 4.78 -2.26
N VAL A 84 1.72 4.05 -1.52
CA VAL A 84 3.17 4.14 -1.69
C VAL A 84 3.62 3.61 -3.06
N SER A 85 3.01 2.52 -3.53
CA SER A 85 3.26 1.97 -4.87
C SER A 85 2.87 2.94 -5.99
N MET A 86 1.76 3.67 -5.82
CA MET A 86 1.35 4.75 -6.72
C MET A 86 2.35 5.91 -6.69
N HIS A 87 2.98 6.19 -5.55
CA HIS A 87 4.02 7.21 -5.45
C HIS A 87 5.31 6.83 -6.21
N LEU A 88 5.62 5.53 -6.37
CA LEU A 88 6.78 5.09 -7.17
C LEU A 88 6.69 5.50 -8.66
N ILE A 89 5.49 5.77 -9.16
CA ILE A 89 5.25 6.20 -10.55
C ILE A 89 4.81 7.67 -10.64
N SER A 90 5.10 8.46 -9.60
CA SER A 90 4.77 9.90 -9.54
C SER A 90 5.50 10.77 -10.56
N ASP A 91 6.55 10.26 -11.18
CA ASP A 91 7.22 10.87 -12.33
C ASP A 91 6.33 10.94 -13.57
N LYS A 92 5.29 10.09 -13.66
CA LYS A 92 4.29 10.14 -14.73
C LYS A 92 3.30 11.28 -14.50
N TRP A 93 3.13 12.12 -15.53
CA TRP A 93 2.33 13.35 -15.48
C TRP A 93 0.89 13.15 -14.98
N PHE A 94 0.29 12.00 -15.27
CA PHE A 94 -1.10 11.68 -14.91
C PHE A 94 -1.25 11.07 -13.50
N VAL A 95 -0.16 10.70 -12.83
CA VAL A 95 -0.19 10.14 -11.45
C VAL A 95 0.29 11.16 -10.42
N ARG A 96 1.35 11.91 -10.71
CA ARG A 96 1.93 13.00 -9.91
C ARG A 96 1.74 12.85 -8.38
N ASP A 97 0.68 13.46 -7.84
CA ASP A 97 0.44 13.55 -6.38
C ASP A 97 -0.53 12.50 -5.83
N TRP A 98 -1.08 11.61 -6.66
CA TRP A 98 -2.15 10.69 -6.27
C TRP A 98 -1.72 9.75 -5.14
N GLY A 99 -0.54 9.13 -5.25
CA GLY A 99 -0.02 8.24 -4.20
C GLY A 99 0.14 8.96 -2.86
N ARG A 100 0.73 10.17 -2.86
CA ARG A 100 0.90 10.99 -1.64
C ARG A 100 -0.46 11.37 -1.02
N ARG A 101 -1.43 11.77 -1.85
CA ARG A 101 -2.78 12.13 -1.39
C ARG A 101 -3.53 10.94 -0.80
N GLN A 102 -3.40 9.76 -1.43
CA GLN A 102 -3.99 8.53 -0.92
C GLN A 102 -3.40 8.15 0.44
N VAL A 103 -2.07 8.15 0.57
CA VAL A 103 -1.40 7.88 1.86
C VAL A 103 -1.84 8.90 2.92
N ALA A 104 -1.88 10.18 2.59
CA ALA A 104 -2.34 11.21 3.53
C ALA A 104 -3.79 10.97 4.00
N ALA A 105 -4.70 10.65 3.08
CA ALA A 105 -6.09 10.39 3.39
C ALA A 105 -6.26 9.15 4.29
N ILE A 106 -5.54 8.07 3.99
CA ILE A 106 -5.56 6.85 4.82
C ILE A 106 -5.07 7.21 6.23
N LEU A 107 -3.87 7.78 6.34
CA LEU A 107 -3.26 8.12 7.64
C LEU A 107 -4.13 9.08 8.49
N GLN A 108 -4.87 9.99 7.86
CA GLN A 108 -5.81 10.89 8.56
C GLN A 108 -7.08 10.19 9.07
N SER A 109 -7.49 9.10 8.41
CA SER A 109 -8.66 8.30 8.82
C SER A 109 -8.33 7.22 9.86
N LEU A 110 -7.05 6.97 10.13
CA LEU A 110 -6.63 6.00 11.12
C LEU A 110 -6.84 6.59 12.52
N GLU A 111 -7.50 5.83 13.38
CA GLU A 111 -7.60 6.11 14.81
C GLU A 111 -6.29 5.71 15.52
N GLU A 112 -6.37 5.26 16.77
CA GLU A 112 -5.25 4.70 17.51
C GLU A 112 -4.81 3.37 16.87
N ALA A 113 -3.67 3.40 16.18
CA ALA A 113 -3.14 2.24 15.49
C ALA A 113 -2.56 1.21 16.46
N PRO A 114 -2.82 -0.09 16.24
CA PRO A 114 -2.16 -1.15 16.96
C PRO A 114 -0.62 -1.00 16.86
N PRO A 115 0.13 -1.27 17.96
CA PRO A 115 1.57 -1.03 18.01
C PRO A 115 2.35 -1.68 16.88
N GLU A 116 1.94 -2.86 16.42
CA GLU A 116 2.59 -3.61 15.35
C GLU A 116 2.64 -2.87 14.00
N TRP A 117 1.76 -1.88 13.79
CA TRP A 117 1.72 -1.09 12.56
C TRP A 117 2.48 0.23 12.66
N THR A 118 2.92 0.65 13.84
CA THR A 118 3.51 1.97 14.08
C THR A 118 4.67 2.28 13.14
N ASP A 119 5.60 1.34 12.98
CA ASP A 119 6.75 1.50 12.08
C ASP A 119 6.32 1.58 10.61
N THR A 120 5.32 0.78 10.21
CA THR A 120 4.78 0.79 8.84
C THR A 120 4.11 2.12 8.53
N LEU A 121 3.34 2.67 9.46
CA LEU A 121 2.70 3.97 9.33
C LEU A 121 3.73 5.10 9.24
N ALA A 122 4.72 5.11 10.14
CA ALA A 122 5.80 6.09 10.14
C ALA A 122 6.60 6.04 8.83
N TRP A 123 7.01 4.84 8.39
CA TRP A 123 7.70 4.66 7.12
C TRP A 123 6.87 5.14 5.93
N SER A 124 5.57 4.81 5.87
CA SER A 124 4.71 5.21 4.75
C SER A 124 4.65 6.74 4.60
N ARG A 125 4.62 7.47 5.73
CA ARG A 125 4.62 8.93 5.77
C ARG A 125 5.93 9.50 5.19
N GLN A 126 7.06 8.93 5.61
CA GLN A 126 8.39 9.30 5.11
C GLN A 126 8.54 8.99 3.62
N ALA A 127 8.07 7.81 3.20
CA ALA A 127 8.18 7.28 1.85
C ALA A 127 7.55 8.19 0.79
N VAL A 128 6.46 8.88 1.14
CA VAL A 128 5.78 9.85 0.27
C VAL A 128 6.09 11.32 0.59
N GLY A 129 7.05 11.56 1.48
CA GLY A 129 7.52 12.91 1.84
C GLY A 129 6.53 13.76 2.64
N LEU A 130 5.61 13.14 3.40
CA LEU A 130 4.66 13.88 4.25
C LEU A 130 5.32 14.49 5.50
N ASP A 131 6.49 14.01 5.93
CA ASP A 131 7.24 14.60 7.05
C ASP A 131 8.01 15.87 6.69
N ARG A 132 8.09 16.20 5.40
CA ARG A 132 8.83 17.39 4.92
C ARG A 132 7.98 18.67 4.93
N THR A 133 6.71 18.60 5.31
CA THR A 133 5.84 19.77 5.48
C THR A 133 5.98 20.35 6.89
N SER A 134 7.15 20.95 7.13
CA SER A 134 7.40 21.97 8.17
C SER A 134 8.60 22.80 7.72
N SER A 135 8.49 23.45 6.56
CA SER A 135 9.37 24.54 6.13
C SER A 135 8.73 25.24 4.93
N ASN A 136 8.55 26.56 5.09
CA ASN A 136 7.99 27.59 4.20
C ASN A 136 6.47 27.70 4.11
#